data_AF-A0A1Y4UP19-F1
#
_entry.id   AF-A0A1Y4UP19-F1
#
_cell.length_a   1.000
_cell.length_b   1.000
_cell.length_c   1.000
_cell.angle_alpha   90.00
_cell.angle_beta   90.00
_cell.angle_gamma   90.00
#
_symmetry.space_group_name_H-M   'P 1'
#
loop_
_entity.id
_entity.type
_entity.pdbx_description
1 polymer ?
#
loop_
_entity_poly.entity_id
_entity_poly.type
_entity_poly.pdbx_seq_one_letter_code
_entity_poly.pdbx_strand_id
1 'polypeptide(L)' 'MKSKVFVEFQGVQSSVKDMEDAVKEAWKAQGGKVKDIKTVEIYFKPEEKMCYYVVNETETGSFPA' A
#
# COMPACT_ATOMS: atom_id res chain seq x y z
N MET A 1 11.51 -19.02 -1.71
CA MET A 1 12.28 -18.02 -0.94
C MET A 1 11.28 -17.06 -0.30
N LYS A 2 11.39 -16.72 0.99
CA LYS A 2 10.56 -15.69 1.63
C LYS A 2 11.46 -14.47 1.91
N SER A 3 11.20 -13.35 1.25
CA SER A 3 11.88 -12.08 1.49
C SER A 3 10.95 -11.12 2.23
N LYS A 4 11.53 -10.25 3.05
CA LYS A 4 10.85 -9.10 3.64
C LYS A 4 11.58 -7.85 3.18
N VAL A 5 10.81 -6.85 2.78
CA VAL A 5 11.34 -5.57 2.29
C VAL A 5 10.82 -4.47 3.19
N PHE A 6 11.74 -3.61 3.61
CA PHE A 6 11.47 -2.47 4.46
C PHE A 6 12.04 -1.22 3.80
N VAL A 7 11.35 -0.10 4.00
CA VAL A 7 11.84 1.23 3.65
C VAL A 7 12.17 1.95 4.95
N GLU A 8 13.39 2.46 5.06
CA GLU A 8 13.82 3.26 6.22
C GLU A 8 14.14 4.68 5.79
N PHE A 9 13.51 5.65 6.45
CA PHE A 9 13.76 7.07 6.21
C PHE A 9 13.69 7.85 7.52
N GLN A 10 14.74 8.63 7.81
CA GLN A 10 14.84 9.44 9.04
C GLN A 10 14.58 8.65 10.34
N GLY A 11 15.01 7.38 10.40
CA GLY A 11 14.82 6.51 11.57
C GLY A 11 13.43 5.90 11.71
N VAL A 12 12.52 6.14 10.76
CA VAL A 12 11.22 5.45 10.65
C VAL A 12 11.39 4.29 9.68
N GLN A 13 10.91 3.11 10.07
CA GLN A 13 10.90 1.90 9.26
C GLN A 13 9.45 1.55 8.90
N SER A 14 9.19 1.37 7.60
CA SER A 14 7.88 0.96 7.08
C SER A 14 8.02 -0.33 6.27
N SER A 15 7.13 -1.30 6.49
CA SER A 15 7.12 -2.60 5.81
C SER A 15 6.32 -2.52 4.52
N VAL A 16 6.93 -2.93 3.40
CA VAL A 16 6.22 -2.97 2.11
C VAL A 16 5.01 -3.90 2.18
N LYS A 17 5.13 -5.01 2.92
CA LYS A 17 4.03 -5.95 3.14
C LYS A 17 2.86 -5.29 3.89
N ASP A 18 3.17 -4.44 4.87
CA ASP A 18 2.12 -3.80 5.67
C ASP A 18 1.39 -2.74 4.84
N MET A 19 2.10 -2.07 3.90
CA MET A 19 1.47 -1.20 2.90
C MET A 19 0.54 -2.00 1.97
N GLU A 20 0.98 -3.15 1.44
CA GLU A 20 0.13 -4.01 0.61
C GLU A 20 -1.13 -4.49 1.35
N ASP A 21 -0.99 -4.84 2.62
CA ASP A 21 -2.12 -5.29 3.44
C ASP A 21 -3.07 -4.11 3.73
N ALA A 22 -2.57 -2.92 4.02
CA ALA A 22 -3.37 -1.71 4.18
C ALA A 22 -4.16 -1.34 2.91
N VAL A 23 -3.57 -1.47 1.71
CA VAL A 23 -4.30 -1.27 0.45
C VAL A 23 -5.45 -2.27 0.31
N LYS A 24 -5.23 -3.54 0.62
CA LYS A 24 -6.28 -4.58 0.57
C LYS A 24 -7.41 -4.29 1.56
N GLU A 25 -7.10 -3.76 2.74
CA GLU A 25 -8.12 -3.37 3.72
C GLU A 25 -8.93 -2.16 3.24
N ALA A 26 -8.26 -1.14 2.70
CA ALA A 26 -8.93 0.03 2.12
C ALA A 26 -9.86 -0.37 0.97
N TRP A 27 -9.42 -1.27 0.08
CA TRP A 27 -10.26 -1.82 -1.00
C TRP A 27 -11.51 -2.54 -0.49
N LYS A 28 -11.35 -3.38 0.55
CA LYS A 28 -12.50 -4.07 1.18
C LYS A 28 -13.48 -3.09 1.81
N ALA A 29 -12.98 -2.03 2.46
CA ALA A 29 -13.80 -1.01 3.10
C ALA A 29 -14.68 -0.26 2.08
N GLN A 30 -14.26 -0.19 0.82
CA GLN A 30 -15.03 0.39 -0.29
C GLN A 30 -16.00 -0.62 -0.94
N GLY A 31 -16.13 -1.84 -0.39
CA GLY A 31 -17.02 -2.89 -0.89
C GLY A 31 -16.35 -3.82 -1.92
N GLY A 32 -15.08 -3.61 -2.23
CA GLY A 32 -14.30 -4.45 -3.13
C GLY A 32 -13.93 -5.81 -2.51
N LYS A 33 -13.66 -6.82 -3.35
CA LYS A 33 -13.12 -8.11 -2.88
C LYS A 33 -11.66 -8.23 -3.31
N VAL A 34 -10.81 -8.75 -2.44
CA VAL A 34 -9.36 -8.92 -2.72
C VAL A 34 -9.13 -9.73 -4.00
N LYS A 35 -9.98 -10.73 -4.27
CA LYS A 35 -9.90 -11.54 -5.50
C LYS A 35 -10.15 -10.74 -6.79
N ASP A 36 -10.76 -9.57 -6.70
CA ASP A 36 -11.06 -8.70 -7.83
C ASP A 36 -9.90 -7.69 -8.08
N ILE A 37 -8.89 -7.66 -7.21
CA ILE A 37 -7.65 -6.90 -7.41
C ILE A 37 -6.77 -7.69 -8.40
N LYS A 38 -6.55 -7.10 -9.57
CA LYS A 38 -5.64 -7.61 -10.61
C LYS A 38 -4.28 -6.96 -10.52
N THR A 39 -4.26 -5.64 -10.26
CA THR A 39 -3.05 -4.83 -10.15
C THR A 39 -3.17 -3.91 -8.95
N VAL A 40 -2.03 -3.69 -8.27
CA VAL A 40 -1.87 -2.64 -7.26
C VAL A 40 -0.55 -1.95 -7.53
N GLU A 41 -0.61 -0.65 -7.72
CA GLU A 41 0.57 0.21 -7.73
C GLU A 41 0.63 0.93 -6.39
N ILE A 42 1.79 0.93 -5.74
CA ILE A 42 2.03 1.56 -4.44
C ILE A 42 3.19 2.55 -4.59
N TYR A 43 2.95 3.80 -4.21
CA TYR A 43 3.95 4.86 -4.18
C TYR A 43 4.07 5.37 -2.74
N PHE A 44 5.20 5.06 -2.10
CA PHE A 44 5.48 5.60 -0.77
C PHE A 44 6.31 6.87 -0.90
N LYS A 45 5.83 7.97 -0.30
CA LYS A 45 6.51 9.25 -0.22
C LYS A 45 6.94 9.49 1.23
N PRO A 46 8.13 9.03 1.64
CA PRO A 46 8.57 9.09 3.03
C PRO A 46 8.71 10.52 3.57
N GLU A 47 8.94 11.50 2.70
CA GLU A 47 9.00 12.92 3.06
C GLU A 47 7.65 13.43 3.59
N GLU A 48 6.54 12.84 3.14
CA GLU A 48 5.18 13.17 3.59
C GLU A 48 4.64 12.16 4.61
N LYS A 49 5.34 11.05 4.84
CA LYS A 49 4.85 9.89 5.60
C LYS A 49 3.50 9.38 5.07
N MET A 50 3.38 9.35 3.75
CA MET A 50 2.16 8.99 3.04
C MET A 50 2.43 7.93 1.99
N CYS A 51 1.52 6.97 1.92
CA CYS A 51 1.46 5.95 0.90
C CYS A 51 0.27 6.23 -0.02
N TYR A 52 0.52 6.25 -1.32
CA TYR A 52 -0.49 6.41 -2.36
C TYR A 52 -0.63 5.10 -3.13
N TYR A 53 -1.83 4.78 -3.60
CA TYR A 53 -2.06 3.56 -4.36
C TYR A 53 -3.05 3.74 -5.50
N VAL A 54 -2.93 2.85 -6.49
CA VAL A 54 -3.89 2.66 -7.60
C VAL A 54 -4.22 1.18 -7.69
N VAL A 55 -5.49 0.82 -7.52
CA VAL A 55 -6.02 -0.54 -7.69
C VAL A 55 -6.67 -0.64 -9.05
N ASN A 56 -6.37 -1.72 -9.78
CA ASN A 56 -6.95 -1.98 -11.11
C ASN A 56 -6.85 -0.79 -12.07
N GLU A 57 -5.74 -0.04 -11.99
CA GLU A 57 -5.43 1.12 -12.84
C GLU A 57 -6.46 2.27 -12.78
N THR A 58 -7.40 2.23 -11.82
CA THR A 58 -8.58 3.10 -11.81
C THR A 58 -8.90 3.67 -10.43
N GLU A 59 -8.90 2.81 -9.41
CA GLU A 59 -9.34 3.17 -8.06
C GLU A 59 -8.14 3.67 -7.26
N THR A 60 -8.17 4.92 -6.83
CA THR A 60 -7.03 5.56 -6.15
C THR A 60 -7.31 5.78 -4.67
N GLY A 61 -6.25 5.85 -3.88
CA GLY A 61 -6.37 6.25 -2.48
C GLY A 61 -5.02 6.49 -1.82
N SER A 62 -5.07 6.86 -0.55
CA SER A 62 -3.86 7.14 0.23
C SER A 62 -4.07 6.88 1.71
N PHE A 63 -3.00 6.56 2.43
CA PHE A 63 -2.98 6.41 3.88
C PHE A 63 -1.62 6.81 4.47
N PRO A 64 -1.58 7.26 5.74
CA PRO A 64 -0.32 7.50 6.44
C PRO A 64 0.48 6.21 6.63
N ALA A 65 1.80 6.25 6.38
CA ALA A 65 2.69 5.08 6.44
C ALA A 65 4.12 5.42 6.90
#